data_AF-A0A7Y2CF46-F1
#
_entry.id   AF-A0A7Y2CF46-F1
#
_cell.length_a   1.000
_cell.length_b   1.000
_cell.length_c   1.000
_cell.angle_alpha   90.00
_cell.angle_beta   90.00
_cell.angle_gamma   90.00
#
_symmetry.space_group_name_H-M   'P 1'
#
loop_
_entity.id
_entity.type
_entity.pdbx_description
1 polymer ?
#
loop_
_entity_poly.entity_id
_entity_poly.type
_entity_poly.pdbx_seq_one_letter_code
_entity_poly.pdbx_strand_id
1 'polypeptide(L)'
;MRKEVLAKIVIAFIALAVAACATVVGADQYAAHGYLTPGPTSEPELIGVFDTVDECRDAADAWASRQVVGNPVHADCYPVDTD
;
A
#
# COMPACT_ATOMS: atom_id res chain seq x y z
N MET A 1 -48.12 4.17 27.74
CA MET A 1 -47.24 2.97 27.60
C MET A 1 -46.78 2.78 26.15
N ARG A 2 -45.96 3.69 25.59
CA ARG A 2 -45.34 3.55 24.24
C ARG A 2 -44.01 4.31 24.14
N LYS A 3 -43.21 4.35 25.21
CA LYS A 3 -41.89 5.03 25.21
C LYS A 3 -40.72 4.10 25.55
N GLU A 4 -40.97 2.82 25.79
CA GLU A 4 -39.96 1.90 26.34
C GLU A 4 -39.41 0.89 25.32
N VAL A 5 -39.89 0.90 24.07
CA VAL A 5 -39.49 -0.09 23.06
C VAL A 5 -38.33 0.40 22.18
N LEU A 6 -38.06 1.71 22.09
CA LEU A 6 -36.94 2.22 21.30
C LEU A 6 -35.57 2.07 21.98
N ALA A 7 -35.52 1.90 23.30
CA ALA A 7 -34.26 1.92 24.06
C ALA A 7 -33.44 0.61 23.95
N LYS A 8 -33.99 -0.47 23.36
CA LYS A 8 -33.32 -1.79 23.33
C LYS A 8 -32.58 -2.12 22.02
N ILE A 9 -32.70 -1.29 20.98
CA ILE A 9 -32.09 -1.58 19.66
C ILE A 9 -30.78 -0.79 19.44
N VAL A 10 -30.33 0.02 20.40
CA VAL A 10 -29.08 0.80 20.27
C VAL A 10 -27.86 0.09 20.88
N ILE A 11 -28.06 -1.00 21.62
CA ILE A 11 -26.99 -1.74 22.34
C ILE A 11 -26.39 -2.88 21.47
N ALA A 12 -26.63 -2.88 20.16
CA ALA A 12 -26.11 -3.89 19.25
C ALA A 12 -24.97 -3.37 18.34
N PHE A 13 -24.33 -2.26 18.70
CA PHE A 13 -23.32 -1.59 17.86
C PHE A 13 -21.90 -1.52 18.46
N ILE A 14 -21.60 -2.19 19.57
CA ILE A 14 -20.30 -2.04 20.25
C ILE A 14 -19.76 -3.40 20.71
N ALA A 15 -19.36 -4.28 19.79
CA ALA A 15 -18.70 -5.54 20.20
C ALA A 15 -17.84 -6.27 19.15
N LEU A 16 -17.33 -5.61 18.11
CA LEU A 16 -16.41 -6.28 17.15
C LEU A 16 -15.25 -5.40 16.68
N ALA A 17 -14.78 -4.49 17.54
CA ALA A 17 -13.66 -3.61 17.23
C ALA A 17 -12.52 -3.75 18.23
N VAL A 18 -12.09 -4.98 18.58
CA VAL A 18 -10.75 -5.18 19.17
C VAL A 18 -10.27 -6.60 18.91
N ALA A 19 -8.99 -6.72 18.53
CA ALA A 19 -8.17 -7.93 18.51
C ALA A 19 -8.12 -8.74 17.20
N ALA A 20 -7.63 -8.09 16.15
CA ALA A 20 -6.59 -8.70 15.31
C ALA A 20 -5.55 -7.64 14.97
N CYS A 21 -4.95 -7.03 16.01
CA CYS A 21 -3.62 -6.44 15.85
C CYS A 21 -2.67 -7.64 15.77
N ALA A 22 -2.64 -8.30 14.62
CA ALA A 22 -1.57 -9.21 14.28
C ALA A 22 -0.34 -8.33 14.14
N THR A 23 0.45 -8.26 15.20
CA THR A 23 1.83 -7.80 15.11
C THR A 23 2.56 -8.83 14.25
N VAL A 24 2.52 -8.62 12.92
CA VAL A 24 3.26 -9.43 11.97
C VAL A 24 4.72 -9.06 12.17
N VAL A 25 5.45 -9.99 12.77
CA VAL A 25 6.89 -9.87 12.97
C VAL A 25 7.52 -10.04 11.58
N GLY A 26 8.02 -8.93 11.02
CA GLY A 26 8.57 -8.87 9.66
C GLY A 26 7.48 -8.78 8.60
N ALA A 27 6.94 -7.59 8.37
CA ALA A 27 6.29 -7.34 7.09
C ALA A 27 7.43 -7.31 6.06
N ASP A 28 7.43 -8.25 5.12
CA ASP A 28 8.24 -8.14 3.92
C ASP A 28 7.78 -6.86 3.23
N GLN A 29 8.47 -5.74 3.50
CA GLN A 29 8.15 -4.47 2.87
C GLN A 29 8.75 -4.49 1.47
N TYR A 30 8.04 -3.90 0.53
CA TYR A 30 8.47 -3.82 -0.87
C TYR A 30 8.54 -2.36 -1.29
N ALA A 31 9.66 -1.94 -1.88
CA ALA A 31 9.86 -0.59 -2.37
C ALA A 31 9.74 -0.57 -3.90
N ALA A 32 8.82 0.28 -4.39
CA ALA A 32 8.70 0.57 -5.81
C ALA A 32 9.64 1.72 -6.16
N HIS A 33 10.49 1.50 -7.16
CA HIS A 33 11.48 2.44 -7.65
C HIS A 33 11.17 2.81 -9.09
N GLY A 34 11.13 4.11 -9.38
CA GLY A 34 10.90 4.65 -10.71
C GLY A 34 12.18 5.20 -11.32
N TYR A 35 12.37 5.00 -12.61
CA TYR A 35 13.52 5.51 -13.35
C TYR A 35 13.08 6.30 -14.57
N LEU A 36 13.66 7.48 -14.71
CA LEU A 36 13.64 8.25 -15.96
C LEU A 36 14.89 7.88 -16.78
N THR A 37 14.84 8.05 -18.10
CA THR A 37 15.99 7.76 -18.98
C THR A 37 17.24 8.53 -18.49
N PRO A 38 18.42 7.90 -18.41
CA PRO A 38 18.85 6.69 -19.12
C PRO A 38 18.39 5.32 -18.58
N GLY A 39 17.56 5.26 -17.52
CA GLY A 39 16.94 4.02 -17.05
C GLY A 39 17.57 3.50 -15.76
N PRO A 40 17.55 2.18 -15.48
CA PRO A 40 17.88 1.59 -14.16
C PRO A 40 19.33 1.80 -13.67
N THR A 41 20.17 2.44 -14.48
CA THR A 41 21.53 2.87 -14.13
C THR A 41 21.59 4.27 -13.52
N SER A 42 20.49 5.04 -13.58
CA SER A 42 20.34 6.30 -12.84
C SER A 42 19.86 6.06 -11.41
N GLU A 43 20.02 7.06 -10.55
CA GLU A 43 19.43 7.02 -9.21
C GLU A 43 17.91 6.87 -9.31
N PRO A 44 17.31 5.85 -8.69
CA PRO A 44 15.86 5.66 -8.70
C PRO A 44 15.15 6.74 -7.88
N GLU A 45 13.96 7.13 -8.32
CA GLU A 45 12.99 7.81 -7.47
C GLU A 45 12.21 6.77 -6.67
N LEU A 46 12.17 6.91 -5.34
CA LEU A 46 11.32 6.07 -4.50
C LEU A 46 9.85 6.49 -4.71
N ILE A 47 9.07 5.62 -5.34
CA ILE A 47 7.63 5.82 -5.58
C ILE A 47 6.86 5.61 -4.27
N GLY A 48 7.26 4.59 -3.50
CA GLY A 48 6.65 4.25 -2.22
C GLY A 48 7.15 2.93 -1.65
N VAL A 49 6.74 2.64 -0.42
CA VAL A 49 6.97 1.37 0.30
C VAL A 49 5.61 0.77 0.63
N PHE A 50 5.45 -0.53 0.38
CA PHE A 50 4.19 -1.26 0.43
C PHE A 50 4.34 -2.54 1.25
N ASP A 51 3.24 -2.98 1.87
CA ASP A 51 3.21 -4.19 2.70
C ASP A 51 3.03 -5.47 1.86
N THR A 52 2.67 -5.33 0.58
CA THR A 52 2.50 -6.46 -0.35
C THR A 52 3.23 -6.24 -1.67
N VAL A 53 3.70 -7.33 -2.27
CA VAL A 53 4.35 -7.30 -3.60
C VAL A 53 3.38 -6.85 -4.69
N ASP A 54 2.09 -7.15 -4.55
CA ASP A 54 1.07 -6.79 -5.55
C ASP A 54 0.83 -5.28 -5.55
N GLU A 55 0.67 -4.64 -4.39
CA GLU A 55 0.55 -3.18 -4.30
C GLU A 55 1.80 -2.45 -4.82
N CYS A 56 2.98 -3.01 -4.55
CA CYS A 56 4.24 -2.48 -5.06
C CYS A 56 4.35 -2.57 -6.59
N ARG A 57 3.90 -3.68 -7.18
CA ARG A 57 3.84 -3.87 -8.65
C ARG A 57 2.82 -2.93 -9.28
N ASP A 58 1.64 -2.79 -8.69
CA ASP A 58 0.61 -1.87 -9.18
C ASP A 58 1.14 -0.42 -9.19
N ALA A 59 1.88 -0.01 -8.15
CA ALA A 59 2.53 1.29 -8.09
C ALA A 59 3.63 1.46 -9.15
N ALA A 60 4.45 0.43 -9.37
CA ALA A 60 5.47 0.41 -10.42
C ALA A 60 4.85 0.52 -11.82
N ASP A 61 3.79 -0.25 -12.10
CA ASP A 61 3.06 -0.20 -13.38
C ASP A 61 2.38 1.16 -13.60
N ALA A 62 1.79 1.72 -12.56
CA ALA A 62 1.21 3.07 -12.60
C ALA A 62 2.29 4.13 -12.92
N TRP A 63 3.51 3.98 -12.38
CA TRP A 63 4.63 4.83 -12.74
C TRP A 63 5.07 4.63 -14.20
N ALA A 64 5.27 3.38 -14.63
CA ALA A 64 5.66 3.06 -16.01
C ALA A 64 4.62 3.51 -17.06
N SER A 65 3.34 3.61 -16.66
CA SER A 65 2.27 4.14 -17.52
C SER A 65 2.35 5.66 -17.78
N ARG A 66 3.17 6.39 -16.99
CA ARG A 66 3.34 7.84 -17.17
C ARG A 66 4.06 8.08 -18.49
N GLN A 67 3.34 8.55 -19.50
CA GLN A 67 3.99 9.04 -20.72
C GLN A 67 4.73 10.34 -20.41
N VAL A 68 6.06 10.26 -20.39
CA VAL A 68 6.94 11.44 -20.44
C VAL A 68 7.42 11.55 -21.89
N VAL A 69 7.16 12.70 -22.53
CA VAL A 69 7.48 12.91 -23.95
C VAL A 69 8.96 12.60 -24.21
N GLY A 70 9.21 11.59 -25.04
CA GLY A 70 10.55 11.19 -25.46
C GLY A 70 11.37 10.41 -24.43
N ASN A 71 10.80 10.02 -23.28
CA ASN A 71 11.52 9.34 -22.21
C ASN A 71 10.88 7.98 -21.85
N PRO A 72 11.55 6.86 -22.13
CA PRO A 72 11.21 5.58 -21.52
C PRO A 72 11.18 5.68 -20.00
N VAL A 73 10.03 5.35 -19.42
CA VAL A 73 9.84 5.27 -17.97
C VAL A 73 9.91 3.80 -17.56
N HIS A 74 10.77 3.51 -16.60
CA HIS A 74 10.92 2.17 -16.03
C HIS A 74 10.50 2.20 -14.57
N ALA A 75 10.05 1.08 -14.04
CA ALA A 75 9.89 0.90 -12.62
C ALA A 75 10.17 -0.54 -12.22
N ASP A 76 10.70 -0.71 -11.02
CA ASP A 76 10.99 -2.00 -10.42
C ASP A 76 10.42 -2.06 -9.00
N CYS A 77 10.11 -3.27 -8.54
CA CYS A 77 9.69 -3.54 -7.17
C CYS A 77 10.70 -4.48 -6.52
N TYR A 78 11.33 -4.03 -5.43
CA TYR A 78 12.33 -4.80 -4.69
C TYR A 78 11.90 -4.99 -3.23
N PRO A 79 12.20 -6.14 -2.60
CA PRO A 79 12.06 -6.26 -1.15
C PRO A 79 12.98 -5.23 -0.47
N VAL A 80 12.47 -4.59 0.57
CA VAL A 80 13.24 -3.71 1.46
C VAL A 80 13.99 -4.62 2.41
N ASP A 81 15.31 -4.62 2.30
CA ASP A 81 16.15 -5.34 3.26
C ASP A 81 16.05 -4.61 4.62
N THR A 82 15.41 -5.24 5.59
CA THR A 82 15.34 -4.75 6.97
C THR A 82 16.38 -5.49 7.81
N ASP A 83 17.66 -5.20 7.58
CA ASP A 83 18.76 -5.60 8.47
C ASP A 83 18.74 -4.82 9.80
#